data_AF-A0A5C7ERG7-F1
#
_entry.id   AF-A0A5C7ERG7-F1
#
_cell.length_a   1.000
_cell.length_b   1.000
_cell.length_c   1.000
_cell.angle_alpha   90.00
_cell.angle_beta   90.00
_cell.angle_gamma   90.00
#
_symmetry.space_group_name_H-M   'P 1'
#
loop_
_entity.id
_entity.type
_entity.pdbx_description
1 polymer ?
#
loop_
_entity_poly.entity_id
_entity_poly.type
_entity_poly.pdbx_seq_one_letter_code
_entity_poly.pdbx_strand_id
1 'polypeptide(L)' 'MHFNIYLDDETGQQLNAVAQQIGQSRNALIREAVKEWLARHVRPQWPEAVMEFQGAPEMPPFEAGRELLKPPADDPLA' A
#
# COMPACT_ATOMS: atom_id res chain seq x y z
N MET A 1 -18.42 1.29 -8.47
CA MET A 1 -18.15 2.16 -9.64
C MET A 1 -18.19 1.31 -10.90
N HIS A 2 -18.89 1.76 -11.94
CA HIS A 2 -18.83 1.17 -13.27
C HIS A 2 -17.93 2.05 -14.13
N PHE A 3 -16.92 1.47 -14.78
CA PHE A 3 -16.01 2.17 -15.68
C PHE A 3 -15.77 1.32 -16.92
N ASN A 4 -15.53 1.97 -18.04
CA ASN A 4 -15.21 1.33 -19.30
C ASN A 4 -13.70 1.42 -19.54
N ILE A 5 -13.10 0.34 -20.01
CA ILE A 5 -11.70 0.30 -20.44
C ILE A 5 -11.64 -0.16 -21.89
N TYR A 6 -10.76 0.46 -22.65
CA TYR A 6 -10.43 0.03 -24.01
C TYR A 6 -9.16 -0.82 -23.93
N LEU A 7 -9.24 -2.02 -24.51
CA LEU A 7 -8.13 -2.95 -24.65
C LEU A 7 -7.95 -3.20 -26.15
N ASP A 8 -6.73 -3.48 -26.57
CA ASP A 8 -6.50 -3.98 -27.91
C ASP A 8 -7.16 -5.36 -28.08
N ASP A 9 -7.44 -5.71 -29.35
CA ASP A 9 -8.19 -6.93 -29.68
C ASP A 9 -7.49 -8.20 -29.20
N GLU A 10 -6.15 -8.23 -29.24
CA GLU A 10 -5.35 -9.38 -28.80
C GLU A 10 -5.52 -9.61 -27.29
N THR A 11 -5.31 -8.57 -26.48
CA THR A 11 -5.50 -8.61 -25.03
C THR A 11 -6.94 -8.99 -24.67
N GLY A 12 -7.93 -8.43 -25.39
CA GLY A 12 -9.33 -8.75 -25.19
C GLY A 12 -9.66 -10.23 -25.43
N GLN A 13 -9.07 -10.84 -26.47
CA GLN A 13 -9.24 -12.26 -26.77
C GLN A 13 -8.56 -13.16 -25.74
N GLN A 14 -7.33 -12.86 -25.36
CA GLN A 14 -6.61 -13.62 -24.33
C GLN A 14 -7.37 -13.62 -23.00
N LEU A 15 -7.89 -12.46 -22.60
CA LEU A 15 -8.68 -12.31 -21.38
C LEU A 15 -9.98 -13.13 -21.42
N ASN A 16 -10.65 -13.17 -22.57
CA ASN A 16 -11.84 -14.01 -22.76
C ASN A 16 -11.51 -15.50 -22.64
N ALA A 17 -10.42 -15.96 -23.27
CA ALA A 17 -10.01 -17.35 -23.24
C ALA A 17 -9.68 -17.82 -21.81
N VAL A 18 -8.92 -17.01 -21.05
CA VAL A 18 -8.61 -17.30 -19.65
C VAL A 18 -9.87 -17.32 -18.80
N ALA A 19 -10.76 -16.33 -18.95
CA ALA A 19 -12.01 -16.27 -18.22
C ALA A 19 -12.88 -17.53 -18.43
N GLN A 20 -12.96 -18.03 -19.67
CA GLN A 20 -13.64 -19.28 -20.00
C GLN A 20 -12.98 -20.49 -19.33
N GLN A 21 -11.65 -20.59 -19.38
CA GLN A 21 -10.89 -21.70 -18.80
C GLN A 21 -11.09 -21.82 -17.28
N ILE A 22 -11.14 -20.69 -16.57
CA ILE A 22 -11.27 -20.65 -15.11
C ILE A 22 -12.73 -20.59 -14.64
N GLY A 23 -13.71 -20.58 -15.55
CA GLY A 23 -15.14 -20.52 -15.22
C GLY A 23 -15.58 -19.20 -14.58
N GLN A 24 -14.89 -18.10 -14.86
CA GLN A 24 -15.21 -16.78 -14.32
C GLN A 24 -15.64 -15.80 -15.43
N SER A 25 -16.36 -14.75 -15.05
CA SER A 25 -16.64 -13.66 -16.00
C SER A 25 -15.36 -12.86 -16.29
N ARG A 26 -15.23 -12.33 -17.50
CA ARG A 26 -14.18 -11.37 -17.87
C ARG A 26 -14.04 -10.24 -16.84
N ASN A 27 -15.15 -9.69 -16.36
CA ASN A 27 -15.15 -8.62 -15.37
C ASN A 27 -14.64 -9.07 -14.00
N ALA A 28 -14.79 -10.34 -13.63
CA ALA A 28 -14.21 -10.87 -12.40
C ALA A 28 -12.68 -10.90 -12.50
N LEU A 29 -12.15 -11.41 -13.62
CA LEU A 29 -10.72 -11.45 -13.91
C LEU A 29 -10.10 -10.05 -13.97
N ILE A 30 -10.77 -9.08 -14.61
CA ILE A 30 -10.32 -7.67 -14.62
C ILE A 30 -10.23 -7.10 -13.20
N ARG A 31 -11.26 -7.33 -12.36
CA ARG A 31 -11.25 -6.83 -10.98
C ARG A 31 -10.11 -7.43 -10.17
N GLU A 32 -9.82 -8.71 -10.37
CA GLU A 32 -8.72 -9.40 -9.68
C GLU A 32 -7.36 -8.83 -10.13
N ALA A 33 -7.13 -8.73 -11.43
CA ALA A 33 -5.91 -8.17 -11.99
C ALA A 33 -5.66 -6.72 -11.50
N VAL A 34 -6.70 -5.87 -11.50
CA VAL A 34 -6.59 -4.49 -10.99
C VAL A 34 -6.26 -4.47 -9.49
N LYS A 35 -6.91 -5.31 -8.68
CA LYS A 35 -6.62 -5.41 -7.24
C LYS A 35 -5.18 -5.83 -6.98
N GLU A 36 -4.71 -6.85 -7.70
CA GLU A 36 -3.36 -7.37 -7.55
C GLU A 36 -2.32 -6.33 -7.99
N TRP A 37 -2.56 -5.64 -9.10
CA TRP A 37 -1.68 -4.58 -9.55
C TRP A 37 -1.60 -3.45 -8.51
N LEU A 38 -2.74 -3.00 -7.98
CA LEU A 38 -2.76 -1.98 -6.93
C LEU A 38 -2.06 -2.44 -5.66
N ALA A 39 -2.27 -3.68 -5.20
CA ALA A 39 -1.61 -4.20 -4.02
C ALA A 39 -0.08 -4.27 -4.16
N ARG A 40 0.42 -4.53 -5.38
CA ARG A 40 1.85 -4.58 -5.67
C ARG A 40 2.49 -3.19 -5.82
N HIS A 41 1.75 -2.20 -6.31
CA HIS A 41 2.31 -0.90 -6.71
C HIS A 41 1.95 0.25 -5.77
N VAL A 42 0.81 0.17 -5.10
CA VAL A 42 0.44 1.12 -4.06
C VAL A 42 1.14 0.67 -2.79
N ARG A 43 2.21 1.37 -2.41
CA ARG A 43 2.80 1.18 -1.08
C ARG A 43 1.70 1.47 -0.05
N PRO A 44 1.52 0.62 0.97
CA PRO A 44 0.65 0.95 2.08
C PRO A 44 1.25 2.19 2.77
N GLN A 45 0.71 3.34 2.42
CA GLN A 45 1.02 4.62 3.04
C GLN A 45 0.01 4.85 4.16
N TRP A 46 0.50 5.35 5.29
CA TRP A 46 -0.38 5.77 6.36
C TRP A 46 -1.32 6.87 5.84
N PRO A 47 -2.55 6.99 6.39
CA PRO A 47 -3.43 8.10 6.07
C PRO A 47 -2.72 9.43 6.29
N GLU A 48 -3.08 10.44 5.50
CA GLU A 48 -2.50 11.79 5.60
C GLU A 48 -2.54 12.33 7.03
N ALA A 49 -3.66 12.12 7.74
CA ALA A 49 -3.80 12.50 9.14
C ALA A 49 -2.74 11.88 10.08
N VAL A 50 -2.22 10.69 9.78
CA VAL A 50 -1.13 10.07 10.54
C VAL A 50 0.22 10.63 10.10
N MET A 51 0.42 10.83 8.79
CA MET A 51 1.65 11.38 8.23
C MET A 51 1.89 12.84 8.65
N GLU A 52 0.82 13.61 8.87
CA GLU A 52 0.85 15.02 9.27
C GLU A 52 0.72 15.23 10.78
N PHE A 53 0.57 14.15 11.57
CA PHE A 53 0.40 14.26 13.01
C PHE A 53 1.68 14.80 13.67
N GLN A 54 1.59 15.96 14.30
CA GLN A 54 2.72 16.62 14.98
C GLN A 54 2.77 16.37 16.50
N GLY A 55 1.97 15.44 17.02
CA GLY A 55 1.85 15.20 18.46
C GLY A 55 0.69 15.96 19.09
N ALA A 56 0.47 15.71 20.38
CA ALA A 56 -0.56 16.38 21.17
C ALA A 56 -0.10 17.80 21.54
N PRO A 57 -0.88 18.87 21.28
CA PRO A 57 -0.46 20.26 21.51
C PRO A 57 -0.05 20.57 22.95
N GLU A 58 -0.65 19.87 23.91
CA GLU A 58 -0.39 20.01 25.35
C GLU A 58 0.87 19.26 25.82
N MET A 59 1.51 18.48 24.94
CA MET A 59 2.70 17.71 25.26
C MET A 59 3.94 18.27 24.54
N PRO A 60 5.10 18.29 25.21
CA PRO A 60 6.35 18.58 24.52
C PRO A 60 6.65 17.50 23.47
N PRO A 61 7.35 17.84 22.37
CA PRO A 61 7.80 16.87 21.38
C PRO A 61 8.58 15.74 22.04
N PHE A 62 8.44 14.52 21.51
CA PHE A 62 9.12 13.33 22.04
C PHE A 62 10.64 13.53 22.15
N GLU A 63 11.23 14.26 21.19
CA GLU A 63 12.65 14.54 21.10
C GLU A 63 13.15 15.54 22.15
N ALA A 64 12.29 16.33 22.79
CA ALA A 64 12.68 17.39 23.71
C ALA A 64 13.49 16.88 24.91
N GLY A 65 13.31 15.61 25.29
CA GLY A 65 14.04 14.97 26.38
C GLY A 65 15.36 14.30 25.98
N ARG A 66 15.73 14.29 24.69
CA ARG A 66 16.92 13.53 24.22
C ARG A 66 18.22 13.97 24.88
N GLU A 67 18.38 15.27 25.10
CA GLU A 67 19.57 15.83 25.75
C GLU A 67 19.68 15.46 27.24
N LEU A 68 18.60 14.98 27.84
CA LEU A 68 18.56 14.52 29.23
C LEU A 68 18.88 13.02 29.35
N LEU A 69 18.99 12.30 28.23
CA LEU A 69 19.32 10.88 28.23
C LEU A 69 20.80 10.71 28.58
N LYS A 70 21.08 9.84 29.54
CA LYS A 70 22.44 9.40 29.79
C LYS A 70 22.93 8.60 28.59
N PRO A 71 24.22 8.72 28.20
CA PRO A 71 24.78 7.84 27.19
C PRO A 71 24.59 6.37 27.61
N PRO A 72 24.43 5.46 26.63
CA PRO A 72 24.43 4.03 26.91
C PRO A 72 25.68 3.65 27.72
N ALA A 73 25.54 2.69 28.62
CA ALA A 73 26.71 2.12 29.29
C ALA A 73 27.63 1.48 28.25
N ASP A 74 28.93 1.46 28.53
CA ASP A 74 29.90 0.76 27.69
C ASP A 74 29.48 -0.72 27.54
N ASP A 75 29.57 -1.23 26.32
CA ASP A 75 29.25 -2.62 26.03
C ASP A 75 30.27 -3.52 26.76
N PRO A 76 29.85 -4.39 27.69
CA PRO A 76 30.76 -5.28 28.41
C PRO A 76 31.37 -6.38 27.51
N LEU A 77 30.94 -6.50 26.25
CA LEU A 77 31.35 -7.53 25.29
C LEU A 77 32.03 -6.99 24.02
N ALA A 78 32.29 -5.68 23.93
CA ALA A 78 32.96 -5.06 22.77
C ALA A 78 34.47 -5.31 22.70
#